data_AF-A0A447TIT5-F1
#
_entry.id   AF-A0A447TIT5-F1
#
_cell.length_a   1.000
_cell.length_b   1.000
_cell.length_c   1.000
_cell.angle_alpha   90.00
_cell.angle_beta   90.00
_cell.angle_gamma   90.00
#
_symmetry.space_group_name_H-M   'P 1'
#
loop_
_entity.id
_entity.type
_entity.pdbx_description
1 polymer ?
#
loop_
_entity_poly.entity_id
_entity_poly.type
_entity_poly.pdbx_seq_one_letter_code
_entity_poly.pdbx_strand_id
1 'polypeptide(L)'
;MTTYAEVTGAVMITRNFNPVTMTWAAVFAICMAFFGKFNALLQSIPMPVMGGIMVLLFGTIASIGLKTLIEAKVDLMEPRNLVIISVVLTAGIGGLTLKLGDFALSGVGLCSLLAIILNLILPRRAASHDGIVEGQDI
;
A
#
# COMPACT_ATOMS: atom_id res chain seq x y z
N MET A 1 -8.21 8.29 9.77
CA MET A 1 -7.12 9.05 9.12
C MET A 1 -5.81 8.34 9.43
N THR A 2 -5.04 8.03 8.41
CA THR A 2 -3.71 7.43 8.53
C THR A 2 -2.65 8.51 8.38
N THR A 3 -1.48 8.33 9.00
CA THR A 3 -0.36 9.26 8.87
C THR A 3 0.07 9.33 7.40
N TYR A 4 -0.09 10.49 6.76
CA TYR A 4 0.39 10.70 5.39
C TYR A 4 1.92 10.69 5.37
N ALA A 5 2.49 9.79 4.56
CA ALA A 5 3.93 9.64 4.42
C ALA A 5 4.59 10.93 3.91
N GLU A 6 3.89 11.70 3.07
CA GLU A 6 4.34 12.98 2.52
C GLU A 6 4.52 14.03 3.62
N VAL A 7 3.55 14.13 4.53
CA VAL A 7 3.59 15.07 5.67
C VAL A 7 4.70 14.70 6.65
N THR A 8 4.86 13.40 6.91
CA THR A 8 5.93 12.90 7.78
C THR A 8 7.31 13.15 7.18
N GLY A 9 7.47 12.95 5.87
CA GLY A 9 8.70 13.24 5.12
C GLY A 9 9.09 14.72 5.15
N ALA A 10 8.13 15.62 4.92
CA ALA A 10 8.37 17.07 4.98
C ALA A 10 8.82 17.53 6.38
N VAL A 11 8.20 16.98 7.43
CA VAL A 11 8.57 17.27 8.83
C VAL A 11 9.96 16.72 9.16
N MET A 12 10.33 15.55 8.63
CA MET A 12 11.67 14.98 8.79
C MET A 12 12.76 15.85 8.14
N ILE A 13 12.50 16.43 6.96
CA ILE A 13 13.45 17.32 6.27
C ILE A 13 13.58 18.66 6.99
N THR A 14 12.46 19.25 7.39
CA THR A 14 12.43 20.55 8.10
C THR A 14 12.88 20.45 9.55
N ARG A 15 13.07 19.24 10.11
CA ARG A 15 13.41 18.94 11.51
C ARG A 15 12.51 19.63 12.55
N ASN A 16 11.32 20.06 12.12
CA ASN A 16 10.41 20.81 12.96
C ASN A 16 9.31 19.87 13.49
N PHE A 17 9.61 19.16 14.58
CA PHE A 17 8.68 18.23 15.23
C PHE A 17 7.74 18.91 16.23
N ASN A 18 7.65 20.25 16.21
CA ASN A 18 6.85 20.97 17.17
C ASN A 18 5.34 20.85 16.82
N PRO A 19 4.50 20.22 17.67
CA PRO A 19 3.08 20.03 17.40
C PRO A 19 2.32 21.35 17.26
N VAL A 20 2.80 22.43 17.88
CA VAL A 20 2.21 23.78 17.76
C VAL A 20 2.19 24.25 16.30
N THR A 21 3.25 23.93 15.54
CA THR A 21 3.32 24.33 14.12
C THR A 21 2.36 23.54 13.24
N MET A 22 2.10 22.27 13.55
CA MET A 22 1.06 21.48 12.91
C MET A 22 -0.34 22.04 13.19
N THR A 23 -0.60 22.49 14.41
CA THR A 23 -1.89 23.11 14.77
C THR A 23 -2.10 24.41 14.00
N TRP A 24 -1.09 25.28 13.91
CA TRP A 24 -1.19 26.51 13.11
C TRP A 24 -1.40 26.22 11.62
N ALA A 25 -0.75 25.20 11.06
CA ALA A 25 -0.99 24.76 9.68
C ALA A 25 -2.42 24.27 9.47
N ALA A 26 -2.99 23.52 10.42
CA ALA A 26 -4.37 23.06 10.36
C ALA A 26 -5.37 24.22 10.42
N VAL A 27 -5.18 25.18 11.33
CA VAL A 27 -6.02 26.37 11.43
C VAL A 27 -5.93 27.21 10.13
N PHE A 28 -4.73 27.38 9.59
CA PHE A 28 -4.54 28.06 8.31
C PHE A 28 -5.26 27.35 7.15
N ALA A 29 -5.17 26.02 7.08
CA ALA A 29 -5.87 25.22 6.07
C ALA A 29 -7.39 25.37 6.18
N ILE A 30 -7.94 25.37 7.39
CA ILE A 30 -9.38 25.60 7.64
C ILE A 30 -9.77 27.00 7.15
N CYS A 31 -9.01 28.04 7.49
CA CYS A 31 -9.28 29.40 7.03
C CYS A 31 -9.23 29.52 5.49
N MET A 32 -8.24 28.90 4.84
CA MET A 32 -8.11 28.82 3.37
C MET A 32 -9.30 28.09 2.72
N ALA A 33 -9.84 27.05 3.36
CA ALA A 33 -10.97 26.29 2.84
C ALA A 33 -12.26 27.13 2.73
N PHE A 34 -12.45 28.13 3.61
CA PHE A 34 -13.57 29.07 3.54
C PHE A 34 -13.34 30.23 2.56
N PHE A 35 -12.13 30.38 2.01
CA PHE A 35 -11.82 31.44 1.05
C PHE A 35 -12.29 31.05 -0.35
N GLY A 36 -13.46 31.54 -0.76
CA GLY A 36 -14.12 31.14 -2.01
C GLY A 36 -13.29 31.32 -3.29
N LYS A 37 -12.39 32.31 -3.35
CA LYS A 37 -11.46 32.51 -4.48
C LYS A 37 -10.44 31.38 -4.61
N PHE A 38 -10.00 30.81 -3.49
CA PHE A 38 -9.08 29.66 -3.48
C PHE A 38 -9.79 28.39 -3.93
N ASN A 39 -11.03 28.19 -3.50
CA ASN A 39 -11.86 27.07 -3.93
C ASN A 39 -12.12 27.09 -5.45
N ALA A 40 -12.43 28.26 -6.02
CA ALA A 40 -12.58 28.42 -7.48
C ALA A 40 -11.30 28.08 -8.25
N LEU A 41 -10.12 28.37 -7.69
CA LEU A 41 -8.84 28.00 -8.27
C LEU A 41 -8.60 26.48 -8.23
N LEU A 42 -8.96 25.81 -7.13
CA LEU A 42 -8.90 24.34 -7.03
C LEU A 42 -9.84 23.67 -8.04
N GLN A 43 -11.03 24.22 -8.27
CA GLN A 43 -11.96 23.71 -9.28
C GLN A 43 -11.50 23.98 -10.72
N SER A 44 -10.58 24.92 -10.92
CA SER A 44 -9.97 25.20 -12.23
C SER A 44 -8.85 24.20 -12.58
N ILE A 45 -8.49 23.29 -11.67
CA ILE A 45 -7.47 22.26 -11.93
C ILE A 45 -8.04 21.24 -12.94
N PRO A 46 -7.37 21.03 -14.08
CA PRO A 46 -7.89 20.17 -15.12
C PRO A 46 -7.80 18.68 -14.72
N MET A 47 -8.80 17.90 -15.13
CA MET A 47 -8.92 16.46 -14.82
C MET A 47 -7.64 15.63 -15.06
N PRO A 48 -6.82 15.88 -16.12
CA PRO A 48 -5.57 15.13 -16.34
C PRO A 48 -4.56 15.27 -15.20
N VAL A 49 -4.46 16.45 -14.57
CA VAL A 49 -3.54 16.68 -13.45
C VAL A 49 -4.02 15.93 -12.21
N MET A 50 -5.34 15.94 -11.97
CA MET A 50 -5.94 15.21 -10.86
C MET A 50 -5.70 13.70 -11.00
N GLY A 51 -5.84 13.15 -12.21
CA GLY A 51 -5.51 11.76 -12.51
C GLY A 51 -4.04 11.42 -12.25
N GLY A 52 -3.11 12.29 -12.68
CA GLY A 52 -1.68 12.10 -12.45
C GLY A 52 -1.31 12.03 -10.96
N ILE A 53 -1.87 12.91 -10.14
CA ILE A 53 -1.65 12.89 -8.68
C ILE A 53 -2.21 11.61 -8.07
N MET A 54 -3.39 11.13 -8.51
CA MET A 54 -3.94 9.86 -8.00
C MET A 54 -3.03 8.68 -8.33
N VAL A 55 -2.48 8.62 -9.55
CA VAL A 55 -1.54 7.55 -9.94
C VAL A 55 -0.29 7.58 -9.06
N LEU A 56 0.26 8.77 -8.80
CA LEU A 56 1.42 8.92 -7.90
C LEU A 56 1.09 8.49 -6.47
N LEU A 57 -0.07 8.86 -5.94
CA LEU A 57 -0.51 8.49 -4.60
C LEU A 57 -0.68 6.96 -4.47
N PHE A 58 -1.43 6.34 -5.38
CA PHE A 58 -1.61 4.88 -5.37
C PHE A 58 -0.30 4.13 -5.61
N GLY A 59 0.56 4.63 -6.51
CA GLY A 59 1.89 4.08 -6.76
C GLY A 59 2.77 4.14 -5.50
N THR A 60 2.77 5.26 -4.80
CA THR A 60 3.53 5.44 -3.55
C THR A 60 3.04 4.48 -2.47
N ILE A 61 1.72 4.29 -2.33
CA ILE A 61 1.13 3.34 -1.39
C ILE A 61 1.59 1.90 -1.71
N ALA A 62 1.57 1.51 -2.99
CA ALA A 62 2.06 0.20 -3.42
C ALA A 62 3.56 0.01 -3.14
N SER A 63 4.38 1.02 -3.43
CA SER A 63 5.82 1.00 -3.12
C SER A 63 6.10 0.90 -1.62
N ILE A 64 5.32 1.57 -0.76
CA ILE A 64 5.44 1.46 0.70
C ILE A 64 5.13 0.02 1.15
N GLY A 65 4.07 -0.61 0.61
CA GLY A 65 3.75 -2.00 0.93
C GLY A 65 4.88 -2.98 0.57
N LEU A 66 5.47 -2.81 -0.62
CA LEU A 66 6.62 -3.60 -1.06
C LEU A 66 7.87 -3.33 -0.21
N LYS A 67 8.13 -2.07 0.15
CA LYS A 67 9.20 -1.69 1.08
C LYS A 67 9.03 -2.39 2.43
N THR A 68 7.82 -2.41 2.99
CA THR A 68 7.54 -3.11 4.25
C THR A 68 7.84 -4.61 4.15
N LEU A 69 7.56 -5.25 3.02
CA LEU A 69 7.88 -6.67 2.80
C LEU A 69 9.40 -6.92 2.83
N ILE A 70 10.17 -6.05 2.19
CA ILE A 70 11.64 -6.14 2.15
C ILE A 70 12.24 -5.85 3.53
N GLU A 71 11.75 -4.82 4.23
CA GLU A 71 12.21 -4.47 5.58
C GLU A 71 11.90 -5.57 6.60
N ALA A 72 10.78 -6.27 6.43
CA ALA A 72 10.44 -7.45 7.21
C ALA A 72 11.31 -8.69 6.90
N LYS A 73 12.22 -8.59 5.92
CA LYS A 73 13.10 -9.67 5.46
C LYS A 73 12.32 -10.95 5.11
N VAL A 74 11.21 -10.81 4.41
CA VAL A 74 10.44 -11.98 3.97
C VAL A 74 11.24 -12.74 2.92
N ASP A 75 11.54 -14.00 3.23
CA ASP A 75 12.22 -14.89 2.30
C ASP A 75 11.25 -15.24 1.15
N LEU A 76 11.58 -14.78 -0.05
CA LEU A 76 10.85 -15.06 -1.29
C LEU A 76 11.31 -16.36 -1.96
N MET A 77 12.43 -16.95 -1.51
CA MET A 77 12.89 -18.26 -1.98
C MET A 77 12.08 -19.39 -1.35
N GLU A 78 11.44 -19.13 -0.21
CA GLU A 78 10.49 -20.06 0.40
C GLU A 78 9.20 -20.12 -0.44
N PRO A 79 8.86 -21.28 -1.06
CA PRO A 79 7.71 -21.42 -1.94
C PRO A 79 6.39 -21.02 -1.26
N ARG A 80 6.26 -21.24 0.05
CA ARG A 80 5.09 -20.81 0.82
C ARG A 80 4.86 -19.30 0.74
N ASN A 81 5.89 -18.51 0.99
CA ASN A 81 5.77 -17.06 1.01
C ASN A 81 5.52 -16.52 -0.40
N LEU A 82 6.20 -17.08 -1.40
CA LEU A 82 6.01 -16.73 -2.81
C LEU A 82 4.56 -16.96 -3.25
N VAL A 83 3.96 -18.10 -2.91
CA VAL A 83 2.56 -18.43 -3.25
C VAL A 83 1.59 -17.45 -2.58
N ILE A 84 1.76 -17.16 -1.30
CA ILE A 84 0.89 -16.21 -0.58
C ILE A 84 0.95 -14.83 -1.24
N ILE A 85 2.14 -14.30 -1.52
CA ILE A 85 2.32 -12.99 -2.13
C ILE A 85 1.73 -12.95 -3.54
N SER A 86 1.99 -13.97 -4.35
CA SER A 86 1.52 -14.05 -5.73
C SER A 86 0.00 -14.10 -5.81
N VAL A 87 -0.66 -14.92 -4.98
CA VAL A 87 -2.13 -15.02 -4.95
C VAL A 87 -2.76 -13.70 -4.50
N VAL A 88 -2.23 -13.06 -3.46
CA VAL A 88 -2.74 -11.79 -2.96
C VAL A 88 -2.57 -10.67 -3.99
N LEU A 89 -1.43 -10.64 -4.69
CA LEU A 89 -1.16 -9.65 -5.72
C LEU A 89 -2.03 -9.85 -6.96
N THR A 90 -2.18 -11.08 -7.43
CA THR A 90 -3.06 -11.41 -8.57
C THR A 90 -4.52 -11.17 -8.23
N ALA A 91 -4.99 -11.50 -7.03
CA ALA A 91 -6.37 -11.21 -6.60
C ALA A 91 -6.62 -9.70 -6.47
N GLY A 92 -5.64 -8.93 -5.98
CA GLY A 92 -5.74 -7.49 -5.81
C GLY A 92 -5.72 -6.71 -7.12
N ILE A 93 -4.79 -7.03 -8.02
CA ILE A 93 -4.71 -6.40 -9.35
C ILE A 93 -5.82 -6.91 -10.26
N GLY A 94 -6.16 -8.20 -10.18
CA GLY A 94 -7.17 -8.86 -11.01
C GLY A 94 -8.63 -8.50 -10.66
N GLY A 95 -8.86 -7.67 -9.65
CA GLY A 95 -10.20 -7.18 -9.32
C GLY A 95 -11.15 -8.27 -8.82
N LEU A 96 -10.61 -9.31 -8.16
CA LEU A 96 -11.43 -10.40 -7.65
C LEU A 96 -12.49 -9.85 -6.70
N THR A 97 -13.75 -10.18 -6.97
CA THR A 97 -14.89 -9.75 -6.15
C THR A 97 -15.73 -10.97 -5.83
N LEU A 98 -15.82 -11.31 -4.56
CA LEU A 98 -16.71 -12.37 -4.08
C LEU A 98 -18.05 -11.77 -3.69
N LYS A 99 -19.10 -12.19 -4.38
CA LYS A 99 -20.48 -11.87 -4.02
C LYS A 99 -21.09 -13.07 -3.30
N LEU A 100 -21.29 -12.96 -2.00
CA LEU A 100 -22.07 -13.92 -1.21
C LEU A 100 -23.40 -13.24 -0.83
N GLY A 101 -24.43 -13.43 -1.67
CA GLY A 101 -25.74 -12.79 -1.48
C GLY A 101 -25.64 -11.26 -1.55
N ASP A 102 -26.16 -10.57 -0.53
CA ASP A 102 -26.09 -9.09 -0.39
C ASP A 102 -24.70 -8.56 -0.03
N PHE A 103 -23.75 -9.42 0.35
CA PHE A 103 -22.39 -9.01 0.69
C PHE A 103 -21.45 -9.18 -0.50
N ALA A 104 -20.95 -8.06 -1.02
CA ALA A 104 -19.86 -8.02 -1.99
C ALA A 104 -18.54 -7.67 -1.29
N LEU A 105 -17.66 -8.66 -1.09
CA LEU A 105 -16.28 -8.42 -0.68
C LEU A 105 -15.44 -8.17 -1.93
N SER A 106 -14.91 -6.96 -2.05
CA SER A 106 -14.08 -6.54 -3.18
C SER A 106 -12.82 -5.83 -2.71
N GLY A 107 -11.78 -5.89 -3.54
CA GLY A 107 -10.53 -5.14 -3.35
C GLY A 107 -9.71 -5.61 -2.14
N VAL A 108 -9.16 -4.64 -1.40
CA VAL A 108 -8.17 -4.86 -0.33
C VAL A 108 -8.69 -5.76 0.79
N GLY A 109 -10.00 -5.70 1.10
CA GLY A 109 -10.61 -6.53 2.13
C GLY A 109 -10.58 -8.02 1.79
N LEU A 110 -10.93 -8.37 0.54
CA LEU A 110 -10.87 -9.76 0.07
C LEU A 110 -9.42 -10.27 0.02
N CYS A 111 -8.50 -9.42 -0.45
CA CYS A 111 -7.08 -9.75 -0.55
C CYS A 111 -6.46 -10.04 0.82
N SER A 112 -6.80 -9.23 1.83
CA SER A 112 -6.34 -9.43 3.21
C SER A 112 -6.89 -10.74 3.80
N LEU A 113 -8.17 -11.04 3.56
CA LEU A 113 -8.77 -12.29 4.03
C LEU A 113 -8.11 -13.51 3.38
N LEU A 114 -7.89 -13.48 2.06
CA LEU A 114 -7.15 -14.51 1.33
C LEU A 114 -5.74 -14.69 1.89
N ALA A 115 -5.02 -13.60 2.15
CA ALA A 115 -3.67 -13.64 2.72
C ALA A 115 -3.65 -14.36 4.07
N ILE A 116 -4.59 -14.02 4.96
CA ILE A 116 -4.70 -14.61 6.31
C ILE A 116 -5.05 -16.09 6.22
N ILE A 117 -6.02 -16.45 5.39
CA ILE A 117 -6.47 -17.85 5.20
C ILE A 117 -5.32 -18.71 4.65
N LEU A 118 -4.64 -18.25 3.59
CA LEU A 118 -3.51 -18.99 3.01
C LEU A 118 -2.35 -19.09 4.01
N ASN A 119 -2.08 -18.04 4.77
CA ASN A 119 -1.05 -18.06 5.80
C ASN A 119 -1.34 -19.11 6.90
N LEU A 120 -2.62 -19.37 7.20
CA LEU A 120 -3.05 -20.34 8.21
C LEU A 120 -3.09 -21.78 7.66
N ILE A 121 -3.52 -21.96 6.42
CA ILE A 121 -3.63 -23.27 5.76
C ILE A 121 -2.26 -23.84 5.39
N LEU A 122 -1.32 -23.01 4.95
CA LEU A 122 0.00 -23.51 4.54
C LEU A 122 0.87 -23.86 5.76
N PRO A 123 1.18 -25.15 6.00
CA PRO A 123 1.99 -25.57 7.13
C PRO A 123 3.42 -25.06 7.01
N ARG A 124 4.02 -24.65 8.14
CA ARG A 124 5.47 -24.37 8.25
C ARG A 124 6.25 -25.68 8.10
N ARG A 125 6.46 -26.15 6.87
CA ARG A 125 7.48 -27.18 6.65
C ARG A 125 8.82 -26.48 6.84
N ALA A 126 9.58 -26.90 7.85
CA ALA A 126 11.00 -26.57 7.93
C ALA A 126 11.64 -27.00 6.61
N ALA A 127 12.45 -26.11 6.02
CA ALA A 127 13.22 -26.37 4.83
C ALA A 127 14.04 -27.65 5.01
N SER A 128 13.51 -28.78 4.51
CA SER A 128 14.34 -29.90 4.10
C SER A 128 14.91 -29.46 2.76
N HIS A 129 16.14 -28.95 2.82
CA HIS A 129 17.00 -28.73 1.68
C HIS A 129 17.28 -30.09 1.04
N ASP A 130 16.35 -30.54 0.19
CA ASP A 130 16.52 -31.73 -0.63
C ASP A 130 16.80 -31.26 -2.05
N GLY A 131 17.93 -31.73 -2.56
CA GLY A 131 18.76 -31.00 -3.49
C GLY A 131 18.19 -30.81 -4.90
N ILE A 132 18.64 -29.72 -5.51
CA ILE A 132 18.94 -29.72 -6.94
C ILE A 132 20.46 -29.56 -7.03
N VAL A 133 21.16 -30.68 -6.83
CA VAL A 133 22.42 -30.93 -7.55
C VAL A 133 22.02 -31.76 -8.76
N GLU A 134 21.84 -31.10 -9.88
CA GLU A 134 21.87 -31.68 -11.22
C GLU A 134 22.75 -30.70 -12.00
N GLY A 135 24.07 -30.91 -12.00
CA GLY A 135 24.72 -31.61 -13.10
C GLY A 135 25.62 -30.61 -13.82
N GLN A 136 26.78 -31.06 -14.25
CA GLN A 136 28.04 -30.33 -14.38
C GLN A 136 28.63 -30.75 -15.72
N ASP A 137 28.09 -30.35 -16.86
CA ASP A 137 28.62 -30.80 -18.16
C ASP A 137 27.98 -30.10 -19.37
N ILE A 138 28.50 -28.92 -19.76
CA ILE A 138 29.41 -28.70 -20.91
C ILE A 138 29.92 -27.25 -20.94
#